data_AF-A0A4P9EBI0-F1
#
_entry.id   AF-A0A4P9EBI0-F1
#
_cell.length_a   1.000
_cell.length_b   1.000
_cell.length_c   1.000
_cell.angle_alpha   90.00
_cell.angle_beta   90.00
_cell.angle_gamma   90.00
#
_symmetry.space_group_name_H-M   'P 1'
#
loop_
_entity.id
_entity.type
_entity.pdbx_description
1 polymer ?
#
loop_
_entity_poly.entity_id
_entity_poly.type
_entity_poly.pdbx_seq_one_letter_code
_entity_poly.pdbx_strand_id
1 'polypeptide(L)'
;MNDDKGHNRKLMETCRTLEDYAEYTFRVREYAAEMPLDEAVERASTECISEGILADFLRKNRAEAKKVSIYEYDEERHMRQTREEGMEEGYANGLSQGIIQTAVNMLKLKEFTDTQIREVTGLAQEQLDELKKNINKNQIG
;
A
#
# COMPACT_ATOMS: atom_id res chain seq x y z
N MET A 1 -39.27 16.10 -29.52
CA MET A 1 -39.00 16.36 -28.10
C MET A 1 -37.57 15.91 -27.85
N ASN A 2 -36.69 16.85 -27.50
CA ASN A 2 -35.24 16.67 -27.46
C ASN A 2 -34.80 16.75 -26.00
N ASP A 3 -34.69 15.60 -25.33
CA ASP A 3 -34.38 15.49 -23.90
C ASP A 3 -32.95 14.97 -23.61
N ASP A 4 -31.97 15.30 -24.47
CA ASP A 4 -30.57 14.82 -24.29
C ASP A 4 -29.60 15.87 -23.73
N LYS A 5 -30.03 17.12 -23.51
CA LYS A 5 -29.14 18.23 -23.04
C LYS A 5 -29.02 18.36 -21.52
N GLY A 6 -29.82 17.62 -20.75
CA GLY A 6 -29.82 17.67 -19.28
C GLY A 6 -28.83 16.68 -18.64
N HIS A 7 -28.73 15.47 -19.19
CA HIS A 7 -27.86 14.42 -18.64
C HIS A 7 -26.38 14.69 -18.85
N ASN A 8 -25.99 15.27 -19.98
CA ASN A 8 -24.57 15.57 -20.26
C ASN A 8 -24.02 16.69 -19.36
N ARG A 9 -24.85 17.69 -18.99
CA ARG A 9 -24.44 18.77 -18.07
C ARG A 9 -24.16 18.29 -16.66
N LYS A 10 -25.04 17.45 -16.10
CA LYS A 10 -24.83 16.84 -14.77
C LYS A 10 -23.57 15.97 -14.73
N LEU A 11 -23.30 15.20 -15.78
CA LEU A 11 -22.08 14.38 -15.86
C LEU A 11 -20.82 15.26 -15.90
N MET A 12 -20.82 16.31 -16.72
CA MET A 12 -19.69 17.24 -16.81
C MET A 12 -19.46 18.06 -15.53
N GLU A 13 -20.52 18.47 -14.84
CA GLU A 13 -20.43 19.15 -13.53
C GLU A 13 -19.86 18.22 -12.44
N THR A 14 -20.26 16.95 -12.44
CA THR A 14 -19.72 15.93 -11.52
C THR A 14 -18.24 15.67 -11.79
N CYS A 15 -17.81 15.58 -13.06
CA CYS A 15 -16.39 15.40 -13.40
C CYS A 15 -15.53 16.56 -12.91
N ARG A 16 -15.98 17.81 -13.08
CA ARG A 16 -15.27 18.99 -12.57
C ARG A 16 -15.21 19.02 -11.04
N THR A 17 -16.30 18.65 -10.37
CA THR A 17 -16.32 18.60 -8.90
C THR A 17 -15.37 17.52 -8.36
N LEU A 18 -15.25 16.39 -9.05
CA LEU A 18 -14.30 15.32 -8.70
C LEU A 18 -12.84 15.73 -8.97
N GLU A 19 -12.59 16.45 -10.07
CA GLU A 19 -11.28 17.03 -10.39
C GLU A 19 -10.86 18.05 -9.33
N ASP A 20 -11.74 18.96 -8.95
CA ASP A 20 -11.53 19.93 -7.88
C ASP A 20 -11.28 19.27 -6.52
N TYR A 21 -11.95 18.14 -6.24
CA TYR A 21 -11.72 17.34 -5.05
C TYR A 21 -10.34 16.68 -5.04
N ALA A 22 -9.91 16.13 -6.18
CA ALA A 22 -8.58 15.56 -6.33
C ALA A 22 -7.48 16.62 -6.13
N GLU A 23 -7.67 17.83 -6.64
CA GLU A 23 -6.75 18.95 -6.44
C GLU A 23 -6.71 19.40 -4.97
N TYR A 24 -7.87 19.52 -4.31
CA TYR A 24 -7.94 19.84 -2.88
C TYR A 24 -7.21 18.80 -2.01
N THR A 25 -7.51 17.51 -2.22
CA THR A 25 -6.88 16.42 -1.47
C THR A 25 -5.37 16.33 -1.72
N PHE A 26 -4.91 16.60 -2.94
CA PHE A 26 -3.49 16.70 -3.25
C PHE A 26 -2.79 17.79 -2.42
N ARG A 27 -3.35 19.01 -2.39
CA ARG A 27 -2.79 20.12 -1.60
C ARG A 27 -2.77 19.85 -0.10
N VAL A 28 -3.82 19.22 0.43
CA VAL A 28 -3.85 18.79 1.84
C VAL A 28 -2.67 17.85 2.14
N ARG A 29 -2.39 16.89 1.26
CA ARG A 29 -1.27 15.94 1.43
C ARG A 29 0.09 16.62 1.36
N GLU A 30 0.28 17.53 0.39
CA GLU A 30 1.52 18.30 0.24
C GLU A 30 1.81 19.13 1.50
N TYR A 31 0.82 19.85 2.02
CA TYR A 31 1.01 20.62 3.24
C TYR A 31 1.19 19.74 4.48
N ALA A 32 0.43 18.65 4.60
CA ALA A 32 0.55 17.72 5.72
C ALA A 32 1.93 17.02 5.80
N ALA A 33 2.73 17.07 4.73
CA ALA A 33 4.12 16.60 4.75
C ALA A 33 5.05 17.56 5.51
N GLU A 34 4.71 18.85 5.59
CA GLU A 34 5.56 19.91 6.17
C GLU A 34 4.97 20.53 7.44
N MET A 35 3.65 20.44 7.65
CA MET A 35 2.95 21.08 8.77
C MET A 35 1.85 20.18 9.37
N PRO A 36 1.33 20.51 10.57
CA PRO A 36 0.22 19.76 11.17
C PRO A 36 -0.98 19.62 10.24
N LEU A 37 -1.64 18.46 10.26
CA LEU A 37 -2.73 18.12 9.35
C LEU A 37 -3.91 19.11 9.45
N ASP A 38 -4.19 19.63 10.65
CA ASP A 38 -5.21 20.64 10.85
C ASP A 38 -4.86 21.98 10.18
N GLU A 39 -3.61 22.41 10.26
CA GLU A 39 -3.10 23.60 9.56
C GLU A 39 -3.07 23.40 8.04
N ALA A 40 -2.62 22.21 7.60
CA ALA A 40 -2.60 21.82 6.20
C ALA A 40 -3.99 21.88 5.56
N VAL A 41 -5.00 21.36 6.26
CA VAL A 41 -6.40 21.38 5.82
C VAL A 41 -6.97 22.80 5.79
N GLU A 42 -6.70 23.63 6.79
CA GLU A 42 -7.18 25.03 6.80
C GLU A 42 -6.54 25.85 5.67
N ARG A 43 -5.25 25.63 5.43
CA ARG A 43 -4.50 26.28 4.35
C ARG A 43 -5.04 25.86 2.99
N ALA A 44 -5.10 24.56 2.71
CA ALA A 44 -5.63 24.03 1.46
C ALA A 44 -7.07 24.49 1.23
N SER A 45 -7.92 24.47 2.26
CA SER A 45 -9.30 24.96 2.16
C SER A 45 -9.36 26.43 1.77
N THR A 46 -8.49 27.27 2.33
CA THR A 46 -8.49 28.70 2.08
C THR A 46 -8.01 29.03 0.66
N GLU A 47 -6.96 28.35 0.21
CA GLU A 47 -6.42 28.51 -1.14
C GLU A 47 -7.37 27.95 -2.21
N CYS A 48 -7.96 26.77 -2.00
CA CYS A 48 -8.96 26.21 -2.92
C CYS A 48 -10.21 27.11 -3.02
N ILE A 49 -10.70 27.67 -1.91
CA ILE A 49 -11.84 28.61 -1.92
C ILE A 49 -11.52 29.90 -2.71
N SER A 50 -10.28 30.41 -2.60
CA SER A 50 -9.88 31.65 -3.27
C SER A 50 -9.67 31.44 -4.77
N GLU A 51 -9.18 30.27 -5.17
CA GLU A 51 -8.95 29.86 -6.56
C GLU A 51 -10.22 29.33 -7.25
N GLY A 52 -11.31 29.15 -6.51
CA GLY A 52 -12.57 28.62 -7.03
C GLY A 52 -12.65 27.10 -7.11
N ILE A 53 -11.61 26.40 -6.65
CA ILE A 53 -11.51 24.93 -6.59
C ILE A 53 -12.37 24.42 -5.45
N LEU A 54 -13.39 23.60 -5.75
CA LEU A 54 -14.30 23.02 -4.76
C LEU A 54 -14.96 24.08 -3.85
N ALA A 55 -14.95 25.36 -4.26
CA ALA A 55 -15.14 26.49 -3.36
C ALA A 55 -16.54 26.53 -2.73
N ASP A 56 -17.58 26.22 -3.51
CA ASP A 56 -18.96 26.22 -3.01
C ASP A 56 -19.22 25.07 -2.03
N PHE A 57 -18.54 23.95 -2.19
CA PHE A 57 -18.62 22.82 -1.28
C PHE A 57 -17.84 23.09 0.00
N LEU A 58 -16.60 23.58 -0.11
CA LEU A 58 -15.77 23.95 1.04
C LEU A 58 -16.38 25.08 1.87
N ARG A 59 -17.02 26.08 1.24
CA ARG A 59 -17.74 27.16 1.94
C ARG A 59 -18.93 26.65 2.75
N LYS A 60 -19.68 25.68 2.23
CA LYS A 60 -20.87 25.13 2.90
C LYS A 60 -20.53 24.08 3.94
N ASN A 61 -19.47 23.31 3.72
CA ASN A 61 -19.17 22.10 4.47
C ASN A 61 -17.78 22.12 5.13
N ARG A 62 -17.20 23.30 5.43
CA ARG A 62 -15.81 23.44 5.94
C ARG A 62 -15.47 22.48 7.09
N ALA A 63 -16.36 22.36 8.08
CA ALA A 63 -16.15 21.48 9.23
C ALA A 63 -16.16 19.98 8.84
N GLU A 64 -17.04 19.60 7.92
CA GLU A 64 -17.14 18.21 7.45
C GLU A 64 -15.98 17.87 6.50
N ALA A 65 -15.62 18.79 5.60
CA ALA A 65 -14.44 18.66 4.75
C ALA A 65 -13.17 18.46 5.59
N LYS A 66 -13.03 19.20 6.69
CA LYS A 66 -11.91 19.02 7.62
C LYS A 66 -11.90 17.63 8.27
N LYS A 67 -13.04 17.19 8.79
CA LYS A 67 -13.18 15.88 9.43
C LYS A 67 -12.91 14.73 8.46
N VAL A 68 -13.46 14.80 7.26
CA VAL A 68 -13.27 13.79 6.21
C VAL A 68 -11.81 13.75 5.76
N SER A 69 -11.18 14.90 5.50
CA SER A 69 -9.76 14.95 5.13
C SER A 69 -8.84 14.36 6.21
N ILE A 70 -9.17 14.55 7.50
CA ILE A 70 -8.42 13.93 8.60
C ILE A 70 -8.55 12.41 8.56
N TYR A 71 -9.78 11.91 8.43
CA TYR A 71 -10.05 10.48 8.40
C TYR A 71 -9.40 9.78 7.19
N GLU A 72 -9.54 10.35 5.99
CA GLU A 72 -8.94 9.82 4.76
C GLU A 72 -7.40 9.79 4.85
N TYR A 73 -6.79 10.82 5.42
CA TYR A 73 -5.34 10.88 5.58
C TYR A 73 -4.82 9.80 6.55
N ASP A 74 -5.52 9.59 7.68
CA ASP A 74 -5.17 8.53 8.63
C ASP A 74 -5.34 7.13 8.03
N GLU A 75 -6.39 6.91 7.23
CA GLU A 75 -6.62 5.64 6.53
C GLU A 75 -5.53 5.38 5.47
N GLU A 76 -5.16 6.38 4.68
CA GLU A 76 -4.08 6.28 3.71
C GLU A 76 -2.74 5.96 4.38
N ARG A 77 -2.46 6.59 5.53
CA ARG A 77 -1.26 6.31 6.30
C ARG A 77 -1.25 4.86 6.80
N HIS A 78 -2.37 4.38 7.35
CA HIS A 78 -2.51 3.00 7.80
C HIS A 78 -2.33 2.01 6.64
N MET A 79 -2.98 2.25 5.50
CA MET A 79 -2.87 1.42 4.29
C MET A 79 -1.43 1.37 3.75
N ARG A 80 -0.72 2.49 3.74
CA ARG A 80 0.71 2.53 3.33
C ARG A 80 1.57 1.69 4.27
N GLN A 81 1.41 1.85 5.57
CA GLN A 81 2.14 1.09 6.57
C GLN A 81 1.89 -0.41 6.43
N THR A 82 0.63 -0.83 6.34
CA THR A 82 0.28 -2.26 6.14
C THR A 82 0.85 -2.81 4.83
N ARG A 83 0.88 -2.00 3.76
CA ARG A 83 1.47 -2.42 2.47
C ARG A 83 2.98 -2.56 2.56
N GLU A 84 3.65 -1.65 3.25
CA GLU A 84 5.10 -1.68 3.47
C GLU A 84 5.49 -2.87 4.35
N GLU A 85 4.80 -3.06 5.48
CA GLU A 85 4.96 -4.23 6.35
C GLU A 85 4.72 -5.54 5.59
N GLY A 86 3.64 -5.61 4.80
CA GLY A 86 3.33 -6.79 3.99
C GLY A 86 4.34 -7.02 2.85
N MET A 87 4.94 -5.96 2.30
CA MET A 87 6.00 -6.08 1.29
C MET A 87 7.32 -6.54 1.91
N GLU A 88 7.69 -6.02 3.08
CA GLU A 88 8.87 -6.44 3.83
C GLU A 88 8.74 -7.89 4.30
N GLU A 89 7.59 -8.25 4.88
CA GLU A 89 7.28 -9.62 5.27
C GLU A 89 7.27 -10.55 4.06
N GLY A 90 6.66 -10.14 2.94
CA GLY A 90 6.66 -10.89 1.70
C GLY A 90 8.06 -11.12 1.12
N TYR A 91 8.92 -10.10 1.17
CA TYR A 91 10.31 -10.20 0.73
C TYR A 91 11.13 -11.14 1.64
N ALA A 92 11.01 -11.00 2.96
CA ALA A 92 11.67 -11.86 3.93
C ALA A 92 11.22 -13.32 3.78
N ASN A 93 9.92 -13.55 3.64
CA ASN A 93 9.34 -14.88 3.40
C ASN A 93 9.82 -15.47 2.07
N GLY A 94 9.86 -14.68 0.99
CA GLY A 94 10.34 -15.12 -0.32
C GLY A 94 11.82 -15.53 -0.30
N LEU A 95 12.66 -14.75 0.38
CA LEU A 95 14.08 -15.07 0.56
C LEU A 95 14.26 -16.37 1.36
N SER A 96 13.56 -16.51 2.48
CA SER A 96 13.59 -17.71 3.32
C SER A 96 13.13 -18.96 2.55
N GLN A 97 12.03 -18.86 1.80
CA GLN A 97 11.54 -19.95 0.95
C GLN A 97 12.56 -20.33 -0.14
N GLY A 98 13.22 -19.34 -0.76
CA GLY A 98 14.26 -19.60 -1.76
C GLY A 98 15.47 -20.34 -1.19
N ILE A 99 15.91 -19.97 0.02
CA ILE A 99 16.99 -20.65 0.75
C ILE A 99 16.60 -22.11 1.06
N ILE A 100 15.40 -22.32 1.60
CA ILE A 100 14.89 -23.65 1.91
C ILE A 100 14.77 -24.52 0.65
N GLN A 101 14.22 -23.97 -0.43
CA GLN A 101 14.06 -24.70 -1.70
C GLN A 101 15.41 -25.09 -2.31
N THR A 102 16.39 -24.20 -2.20
CA THR A 102 17.79 -24.46 -2.63
C THR A 102 18.38 -25.62 -1.83
N ALA A 103 18.25 -25.60 -0.50
CA ALA A 103 18.70 -26.68 0.37
C ALA A 103 18.03 -28.02 0.02
N VAL A 104 16.71 -28.02 -0.19
CA VAL A 104 15.94 -29.21 -0.59
C VAL A 104 16.43 -29.77 -1.93
N ASN A 105 16.70 -28.91 -2.92
CA ASN A 105 17.20 -29.33 -4.22
C ASN A 105 18.60 -29.96 -4.10
N MET A 106 19.50 -29.34 -3.32
CA MET A 106 20.85 -29.89 -3.08
C MET A 106 20.79 -31.24 -2.35
N LEU A 107 19.93 -31.38 -1.33
CA LEU A 107 19.71 -32.64 -0.63
C LEU A 107 19.19 -33.75 -1.56
N LYS A 108 18.28 -33.41 -2.50
CA LYS A 108 17.74 -34.36 -3.47
C LYS A 108 18.78 -34.82 -4.50
N LEU A 109 19.69 -33.94 -4.89
CA LEU A 109 20.78 -34.28 -5.82
C LEU A 109 21.77 -35.27 -5.20
N LYS A 110 21.92 -35.29 -3.86
CA LYS A 110 22.84 -36.18 -3.13
C LYS A 110 24.33 -36.03 -3.52
N GLU A 111 24.67 -34.94 -4.21
CA GLU A 111 26.03 -34.60 -4.64
C GLU A 111 26.76 -33.68 -3.64
N PHE A 112 26.02 -33.13 -2.67
CA PHE A 112 26.53 -32.15 -1.71
C PHE A 112 26.50 -32.70 -0.30
N THR A 113 27.55 -32.40 0.46
CA THR A 113 27.62 -32.68 1.89
C THR A 113 26.81 -31.66 2.69
N ASP A 114 26.37 -32.03 3.89
CA ASP A 114 25.67 -31.13 4.80
C ASP A 114 26.44 -29.83 5.04
N THR A 115 27.76 -29.92 5.23
CA THR A 115 28.62 -28.75 5.42
C THR A 115 28.54 -27.80 4.22
N GLN A 116 28.63 -28.31 2.99
CA GLN A 116 28.54 -27.49 1.78
C GLN A 116 27.15 -26.86 1.63
N ILE A 117 26.08 -27.60 1.92
CA ILE A 117 24.72 -27.05 1.84
C ILE A 117 24.56 -25.92 2.87
N ARG A 118 25.10 -26.07 4.07
CA ARG A 118 25.09 -25.03 5.11
C ARG A 118 25.89 -23.79 4.73
N GLU A 119 27.05 -23.97 4.12
CA GLU A 119 27.87 -22.85 3.63
C GLU A 119 27.14 -22.05 2.54
N VAL A 120 26.41 -22.72 1.66
CA VAL A 120 25.67 -22.05 0.57
C VAL A 120 24.36 -21.43 1.02
N THR A 121 23.65 -22.08 1.96
CA THR A 121 22.29 -21.68 2.36
C THR A 121 22.25 -20.90 3.67
N GLY A 122 23.33 -20.93 4.46
CA GLY A 122 23.37 -20.35 5.80
C GLY A 122 22.55 -21.09 6.85
N LEU A 123 21.93 -22.22 6.51
CA LEU A 123 21.07 -22.98 7.42
C LEU A 123 21.87 -23.64 8.56
N ALA A 124 21.22 -23.77 9.72
CA ALA A 124 21.72 -24.57 10.82
C ALA A 124 21.58 -26.07 10.51
N GLN A 125 22.40 -26.89 11.18
CA GLN A 125 22.34 -28.35 11.02
C GLN A 125 20.96 -28.91 11.36
N GLU A 126 20.32 -28.39 12.41
CA GLU A 126 18.98 -28.80 12.86
C GLU A 126 17.92 -28.58 11.76
N GLN A 127 17.96 -27.44 11.07
CA GLN A 127 17.04 -27.13 9.96
C GLN A 127 17.23 -28.09 8.78
N LEU A 128 18.47 -28.46 8.47
CA LEU A 128 18.77 -29.45 7.44
C LEU A 128 18.27 -30.84 7.81
N ASP A 129 18.42 -31.23 9.07
CA ASP A 129 17.94 -32.53 9.56
C ASP A 129 16.42 -32.63 9.48
N GLU A 130 15.69 -31.54 9.75
CA GLU A 130 14.24 -31.46 9.53
C GLU A 130 13.86 -31.56 8.06
N LEU A 131 14.55 -30.84 7.17
CA LEU A 131 14.32 -30.93 5.73
C LEU A 131 14.53 -32.36 5.21
N LYS A 132 15.58 -33.05 5.67
CA LYS A 132 15.85 -34.46 5.34
C LYS A 132 14.73 -35.39 5.80
N LYS A 133 14.22 -35.22 7.03
CA LYS A 133 13.09 -36.00 7.55
C LYS A 133 11.84 -35.81 6.67
N ASN A 134 11.57 -34.58 6.25
CA ASN A 134 10.41 -34.26 5.41
C ASN A 134 10.55 -34.80 3.98
N ILE A 135 11.74 -34.73 3.38
CA ILE A 135 12.02 -35.33 2.06
C ILE A 135 11.81 -36.85 2.10
N ASN A 136 12.34 -37.51 3.13
CA ASN A 136 12.23 -38.97 3.26
C ASN A 136 10.78 -39.42 3.50
N LYS A 137 9.96 -38.65 4.22
CA LYS A 137 8.53 -38.96 4.40
C LYS A 137 7.73 -38.93 3.09
N ASN A 138 8.07 -38.02 2.17
CA ASN A 138 7.37 -37.88 0.88
C ASN A 138 7.77 -38.91 -0.19
N GLN A 139 8.68 -39.85 0.11
CA GLN A 139 9.05 -40.95 -0.79
C GLN A 139 8.41 -42.30 -0.43
N ILE A 140 7.64 -42.36 0.67
CA ILE A 140 7.04 -43.59 1.21
C ILE A 140 5.50 -43.55 1.12
N GLY A 141 4.95 -42.59 0.36
CA GLY A 141 3.52 -42.41 0.10
C GLY A 141 3.15 -42.75 -1.33
#